data_AF-A0A183TM09-F1
#
_entry.id   AF-A0A183TM09-F1
#
_cell.length_a   1.000
_cell.length_b   1.000
_cell.length_c   1.000
_cell.angle_alpha   90.00
_cell.angle_beta   90.00
_cell.angle_gamma   90.00
#
_symmetry.space_group_name_H-M   'P 1'
#
loop_
_entity.id
_entity.type
_entity.pdbx_description
1 polymer ?
#
loop_
_entity_poly.entity_id
_entity_poly.type
_entity_poly.pdbx_seq_one_letter_code
_entity_poly.pdbx_strand_id
1 'polypeptide(L)'
;MSTNSYACLAQLVDIFKQTDECVHSKGTHFALKMLKMELDLHKRGGVSDDVYLKLCGNNVRVTSYRLHDADLPPILAAICSVPIITMLDLRYNRLTNEGAVSIGAFLKVRIAEMLLRSHRILLLTRRYQ
;
A
#
# COMPACT_ATOMS: atom_id res chain seq x y z
N MET A 1 20.47 -8.21 -2.09
CA MET A 1 19.63 -9.38 -1.78
C MET A 1 18.29 -9.13 -2.43
N SER A 2 17.88 -9.93 -3.42
CA SER A 2 16.57 -9.82 -4.08
C SER A 2 15.49 -10.09 -3.03
N THR A 3 14.86 -9.03 -2.52
CA THR A 3 13.64 -9.16 -1.70
C THR A 3 12.63 -9.90 -2.54
N ASN A 4 12.20 -11.09 -2.09
CA ASN A 4 11.17 -11.86 -2.78
C ASN A 4 9.86 -11.05 -2.73
N SER A 5 9.55 -10.36 -3.83
CA SER A 5 8.40 -9.46 -3.98
C SER A 5 7.08 -10.15 -3.63
N TYR A 6 6.96 -11.44 -3.97
CA TYR A 6 5.84 -12.28 -3.55
C TYR A 6 5.74 -12.44 -2.03
N ALA A 7 6.85 -12.71 -1.33
CA ALA A 7 6.84 -12.85 0.12
C ALA A 7 6.44 -11.55 0.83
N CYS A 8 6.94 -10.40 0.34
CA CYS A 8 6.52 -9.09 0.83
C CYS A 8 5.04 -8.81 0.56
N LEU A 9 4.54 -9.13 -0.65
CA LEU A 9 3.13 -8.95 -0.98
C LEU A 9 2.22 -9.87 -0.14
N ALA A 10 2.63 -11.11 0.12
CA ALA A 10 1.93 -12.03 1.00
C ALA A 10 1.85 -11.49 2.44
N GLN A 11 2.97 -10.96 2.96
CA GLN A 11 3.01 -10.30 4.27
C GLN A 11 2.05 -9.10 4.32
N LEU A 12 2.02 -8.26 3.28
CA LEU A 12 1.11 -7.12 3.20
C LEU A 12 -0.35 -7.56 3.21
N VAL A 13 -0.69 -8.63 2.49
CA VAL A 13 -2.04 -9.21 2.50
C VAL A 13 -2.44 -9.65 3.91
N ASP A 14 -1.56 -10.28 4.67
CA ASP A 14 -1.86 -10.72 6.02
C ASP A 14 -2.08 -9.55 7.00
N ILE A 15 -1.29 -8.48 6.88
CA ILE A 15 -1.50 -7.24 7.64
C ILE A 15 -2.85 -6.60 7.29
N PHE A 16 -3.22 -6.59 6.00
CA PHE A 16 -4.52 -6.08 5.58
C PHE A 16 -5.69 -6.93 6.08
N LYS A 17 -5.53 -8.26 6.20
CA LYS A 17 -6.57 -9.12 6.82
C LYS A 17 -6.82 -8.70 8.27
N GLN A 18 -5.76 -8.53 9.05
CA GLN A 18 -5.87 -8.08 10.45
C GLN A 18 -6.48 -6.68 10.53
N THR A 19 -6.07 -5.78 9.63
CA THR A 19 -6.64 -4.43 9.56
C THR A 19 -8.14 -4.46 9.22
N ASP A 20 -8.56 -5.29 8.27
CA ASP A 20 -9.97 -5.47 7.90
C ASP A 20 -10.79 -6.08 9.05
N GLU A 21 -10.23 -7.03 9.80
CA GLU A 21 -10.86 -7.62 10.97
C GLU A 21 -11.05 -6.59 12.11
N CYS A 22 -10.07 -5.71 12.33
CA CYS A 22 -10.15 -4.69 13.38
C CYS A 22 -11.03 -3.49 13.01
N VAL A 23 -10.93 -2.99 11.77
CA VAL A 23 -11.63 -1.78 11.32
C VAL A 23 -13.02 -2.10 10.78
N HIS A 24 -13.15 -3.23 10.08
CA HIS A 24 -14.40 -3.73 9.51
C HIS A 24 -15.12 -2.72 8.59
N SER A 25 -14.37 -1.96 7.77
CA SER A 25 -14.94 -1.02 6.81
C SER A 25 -15.06 -1.61 5.40
N LYS A 26 -16.00 -1.08 4.61
CA LYS A 26 -16.11 -1.44 3.19
C LYS A 26 -14.84 -1.09 2.40
N GLY A 27 -14.11 -0.05 2.83
CA GLY A 27 -12.85 0.38 2.22
C GLY A 27 -11.72 -0.60 2.48
N THR A 28 -11.53 -1.06 3.73
CA THR A 28 -10.51 -2.07 4.06
C THR A 28 -10.80 -3.39 3.36
N HIS A 29 -12.07 -3.79 3.26
CA HIS A 29 -12.46 -5.00 2.58
C HIS A 29 -12.19 -4.93 1.06
N PHE A 30 -12.49 -3.78 0.44
CA PHE A 30 -12.18 -3.53 -0.96
C PHE A 30 -10.66 -3.58 -1.21
N ALA A 31 -9.86 -2.91 -0.38
CA ALA A 31 -8.41 -2.90 -0.51
C ALA A 31 -7.81 -4.31 -0.35
N LEU A 32 -8.27 -5.08 0.65
CA LEU A 32 -7.86 -6.46 0.86
C LEU A 32 -8.20 -7.35 -0.34
N LYS A 33 -9.39 -7.17 -0.93
CA LYS A 33 -9.78 -7.90 -2.15
C LYS A 33 -8.83 -7.62 -3.30
N MET A 34 -8.48 -6.35 -3.53
CA MET A 34 -7.54 -5.96 -4.59
C MET A 34 -6.13 -6.51 -4.35
N LEU A 35 -5.64 -6.47 -3.12
CA LEU A 35 -4.33 -7.04 -2.76
C LEU A 35 -4.26 -8.56 -2.98
N LYS A 36 -5.32 -9.29 -2.62
CA LYS A 36 -5.42 -10.73 -2.90
C LYS A 36 -5.37 -11.03 -4.40
N MET A 37 -6.08 -10.24 -5.21
CA MET A 37 -6.03 -10.38 -6.67
C MET A 37 -4.61 -10.12 -7.20
N GLU A 38 -3.92 -9.11 -6.68
CA GLU A 38 -2.54 -8.81 -7.07
C GLU A 38 -1.56 -9.92 -6.68
N LEU A 39 -1.73 -10.51 -5.48
CA LEU A 39 -0.95 -11.66 -5.02
C LEU A 39 -1.17 -12.89 -5.92
N ASP A 40 -2.42 -13.14 -6.31
CA ASP A 40 -2.76 -14.24 -7.23
C ASP A 40 -2.15 -14.05 -8.62
N LEU A 41 -2.06 -12.80 -9.11
CA LEU A 41 -1.38 -12.47 -10.35
C LEU A 41 0.13 -12.73 -10.26
N HIS A 42 0.78 -12.30 -9.17
CA HIS A 42 2.20 -12.56 -8.92
C HIS A 42 2.50 -14.06 -8.84
N LYS A 43 1.63 -14.85 -8.18
CA LYS A 43 1.76 -16.31 -8.08
C LYS A 43 1.77 -17.01 -9.45
N ARG A 44 1.07 -16.45 -10.45
CA ARG A 44 0.95 -17.02 -11.80
C ARG A 44 2.11 -16.64 -12.72
N GLY A 45 3.17 -16.04 -12.19
CA GLY A 45 4.30 -15.53 -12.99
C GLY A 45 4.03 -14.16 -13.62
N GLY A 46 3.08 -13.40 -13.04
CA GLY A 46 2.82 -12.01 -13.40
C GLY A 46 4.06 -11.15 -13.22
N VAL A 47 4.34 -10.36 -14.26
CA VAL A 47 5.61 -9.71 -14.57
C VAL A 47 5.81 -8.42 -13.74
N SER A 48 6.95 -8.36 -13.04
CA SER A 48 7.61 -7.19 -12.41
C SER A 48 7.69 -7.26 -10.88
N ASP A 49 8.83 -6.84 -10.33
CA ASP A 49 8.99 -6.56 -8.89
C ASP A 49 8.16 -5.34 -8.44
N ASP A 50 7.65 -4.56 -9.40
CA ASP A 50 6.77 -3.43 -9.17
C ASP A 50 5.33 -3.89 -8.88
N VAL A 51 4.91 -3.76 -7.62
CA VAL A 51 3.53 -4.06 -7.23
C VAL A 51 2.64 -2.82 -7.42
N TYR A 52 1.70 -2.92 -8.35
CA TYR A 52 0.73 -1.87 -8.64
C TYR A 52 -0.63 -2.15 -8.00
N LEU A 53 -0.95 -1.42 -6.91
CA LEU A 53 -2.25 -1.52 -6.26
C LEU A 53 -3.27 -0.56 -6.87
N LYS A 54 -4.27 -1.12 -7.57
CA LYS A 54 -5.38 -0.37 -8.17
C LYS A 54 -6.60 -0.38 -7.25
N LEU A 55 -6.89 0.74 -6.61
CA LEU A 55 -8.12 0.95 -5.82
C LEU A 55 -9.07 1.92 -6.53
N CYS A 56 -9.21 1.81 -7.85
CA CYS A 56 -10.05 2.71 -8.63
C CYS A 56 -11.53 2.52 -8.30
N GLY A 57 -12.24 3.60 -7.97
CA GLY A 57 -13.66 3.56 -7.60
C GLY A 57 -14.64 3.31 -8.76
N ASN A 58 -14.14 3.21 -10.00
CA ASN A 58 -14.92 2.86 -11.19
C ASN A 58 -14.79 1.37 -11.59
N ASN A 59 -14.33 0.50 -10.70
CA ASN A 59 -14.12 -0.91 -10.98
C ASN A 59 -15.37 -1.77 -10.71
N VAL A 60 -16.43 -1.59 -11.51
CA VAL A 60 -17.74 -2.26 -11.34
C VAL A 60 -17.68 -3.80 -11.38
N ARG A 61 -16.63 -4.36 -11.99
CA ARG A 61 -16.41 -5.83 -12.03
C ARG A 61 -15.94 -6.39 -10.70
N VAL A 62 -15.32 -5.56 -9.85
CA VAL A 62 -14.75 -5.99 -8.57
C VAL A 62 -15.53 -5.43 -7.39
N THR A 63 -16.00 -4.18 -7.47
CA THR A 63 -16.74 -3.52 -6.40
C THR A 63 -17.67 -2.42 -6.93
N SER A 64 -18.77 -2.18 -6.23
CA SER A 64 -19.58 -0.96 -6.38
C SER A 64 -19.19 0.12 -5.37
N TYR A 65 -18.27 -0.19 -4.45
CA TYR A 65 -17.82 0.73 -3.41
C TYR A 65 -16.80 1.72 -3.94
N ARG A 66 -16.90 2.97 -3.48
CA ARG A 66 -15.92 4.03 -3.69
C ARG A 66 -15.37 4.45 -2.34
N LEU A 67 -14.05 4.52 -2.24
CA LEU A 67 -13.37 4.97 -1.03
C LEU A 67 -13.77 6.41 -0.70
N HIS A 68 -13.91 6.68 0.59
CA HIS A 68 -14.04 8.02 1.16
C HIS A 68 -12.80 8.33 2.00
N ASP A 69 -12.67 9.58 2.44
CA ASP A 69 -11.51 10.03 3.21
C ASP A 69 -11.24 9.17 4.45
N ALA A 70 -12.30 8.74 5.14
CA ALA A 70 -12.22 7.90 6.34
C ALA A 70 -11.63 6.49 6.08
N ASP A 71 -11.67 6.01 4.85
CA ASP A 71 -11.08 4.70 4.50
C ASP A 71 -9.56 4.78 4.32
N LEU A 72 -9.01 5.96 4.03
CA LEU A 72 -7.60 6.09 3.67
C LEU A 72 -6.64 5.82 4.83
N PRO A 73 -6.83 6.34 6.06
CA PRO A 73 -5.84 6.14 7.13
C PRO A 73 -5.46 4.67 7.39
N PRO A 74 -6.40 3.72 7.58
CA PRO A 74 -6.03 2.32 7.80
C PRO A 74 -5.37 1.68 6.57
N ILE A 75 -5.83 2.02 5.36
CA ILE A 75 -5.27 1.50 4.10
C ILE A 75 -3.81 1.98 3.95
N LEU A 76 -3.57 3.28 4.11
CA LEU A 76 -2.25 3.89 3.92
C LEU A 76 -1.26 3.45 5.02
N ALA A 77 -1.72 3.29 6.26
CA ALA A 77 -0.89 2.76 7.35
C ALA A 77 -0.42 1.33 7.07
N ALA A 78 -1.33 0.45 6.64
CA ALA A 78 -0.98 -0.92 6.28
C ALA A 78 -0.01 -0.95 5.08
N ILE A 79 -0.21 -0.11 4.06
CA ILE A 79 0.71 0.01 2.92
C ILE A 79 2.11 0.50 3.36
N CYS A 80 2.23 1.36 4.37
CA CYS A 80 3.54 1.78 4.88
C CYS A 80 4.28 0.66 5.62
N SER A 81 3.57 -0.25 6.29
CA SER A 81 4.19 -1.33 7.06
C SER A 81 5.00 -2.31 6.20
N VAL A 82 4.59 -2.49 4.94
CA VAL A 82 5.31 -3.32 3.96
C VAL A 82 5.51 -2.52 2.68
N PRO A 83 6.72 -1.99 2.45
CA PRO A 83 7.06 -1.00 1.43
C PRO A 83 7.21 -1.60 0.02
N ILE A 84 6.31 -2.50 -0.37
CA ILE A 84 6.37 -3.25 -1.63
C ILE A 84 5.52 -2.62 -2.74
N ILE A 85 4.46 -1.90 -2.37
CA ILE A 85 3.64 -1.16 -3.33
C ILE A 85 4.46 0.01 -3.89
N THR A 86 4.69 -0.01 -5.21
CA THR A 86 5.43 1.02 -5.95
C THR A 86 4.49 2.02 -6.63
N MET A 87 3.25 1.61 -6.91
CA MET A 87 2.24 2.48 -7.48
C MET A 87 0.87 2.25 -6.81
N LEU A 88 0.15 3.34 -6.53
CA LEU A 88 -1.18 3.34 -5.92
C LEU A 88 -2.13 4.20 -6.76
N ASP A 89 -3.19 3.60 -7.30
CA ASP A 89 -4.22 4.32 -8.07
C ASP A 89 -5.51 4.44 -7.26
N LEU A 90 -5.87 5.67 -6.91
CA LEU A 90 -7.06 6.04 -6.13
C LEU A 90 -8.13 6.77 -6.97
N ARG A 91 -8.00 6.80 -8.30
CA ARG A 91 -8.91 7.57 -9.17
C ARG A 91 -10.36 7.09 -9.03
N TYR A 92 -11.28 7.99 -9.34
CA TYR A 92 -12.73 7.72 -9.33
C TYR A 92 -13.32 7.32 -7.97
N ASN A 93 -12.62 7.59 -6.87
CA ASN A 93 -13.16 7.51 -5.52
C ASN A 93 -13.86 8.81 -5.09
N ARG A 94 -14.46 8.83 -3.90
CA ARG A 94 -15.13 9.98 -3.30
C ARG A 94 -14.22 10.66 -2.26
N LEU A 95 -13.02 11.00 -2.71
CA LEU A 95 -12.02 11.66 -1.88
C LEU A 95 -12.20 13.17 -1.96
N THR A 96 -12.12 13.84 -0.83
CA THR A 96 -12.17 15.30 -0.72
C THR A 96 -10.78 15.86 -0.38
N ASN A 97 -10.72 17.14 0.00
CA ASN A 97 -9.49 17.77 0.48
C ASN A 97 -8.91 17.04 1.70
N GLU A 98 -9.75 16.48 2.58
CA GLU A 98 -9.29 15.70 3.74
C GLU A 98 -8.58 14.41 3.32
N GLY A 99 -9.08 13.76 2.27
CA GLY A 99 -8.42 12.62 1.66
C GLY A 99 -7.08 13.01 1.03
N ALA A 100 -7.02 14.18 0.37
CA ALA A 100 -5.78 14.71 -0.19
C ALA A 100 -4.73 15.00 0.89
N VAL A 101 -5.13 15.55 2.04
CA VAL A 101 -4.24 15.75 3.21
C VAL A 101 -3.69 14.41 3.70
N SER A 102 -4.54 13.39 3.82
CA SER A 102 -4.15 12.04 4.23
C SER A 102 -3.12 11.43 3.27
N ILE A 103 -3.33 11.58 1.95
CA ILE A 103 -2.38 11.15 0.92
C ILE A 103 -1.06 11.91 1.04
N GLY A 104 -1.12 13.24 1.25
CA GLY A 104 0.08 14.06 1.42
C GLY A 104 0.94 13.62 2.61
N ALA A 105 0.30 13.34 3.74
CA ALA A 105 0.99 12.80 4.93
C ALA A 105 1.64 11.44 4.64
N PHE A 106 0.93 10.54 3.97
CA PHE A 106 1.46 9.25 3.53
C PHE A 106 2.68 9.39 2.61
N LEU A 107 2.61 10.26 1.60
CA LEU A 107 3.73 10.49 0.68
C LEU A 107 4.96 11.04 1.39
N LYS A 108 4.77 11.94 2.38
CA LYS A 108 5.88 12.46 3.19
C LYS A 108 6.59 11.35 3.96
N VAL A 109 5.85 10.42 4.56
CA VAL A 109 6.42 9.24 5.27
C VAL A 109 7.17 8.34 4.29
N ARG A 110 6.56 8.00 3.15
CA ARG A 110 7.18 7.14 2.13
C ARG A 110 8.46 7.73 1.55
N ILE A 111 8.48 9.03 1.24
CA ILE A 111 9.68 9.72 0.74
C ILE A 111 10.79 9.71 1.80
N ALA A 112 10.44 9.99 3.07
CA ALA A 112 11.42 9.95 4.16
C ALA A 112 12.02 8.55 4.32
N GLU A 113 11.23 7.49 4.23
CA GLU A 113 11.73 6.11 4.25
C GLU A 113 12.64 5.79 3.06
N MET A 114 12.26 6.22 1.85
CA MET A 114 13.09 6.03 0.65
C MET A 114 14.45 6.74 0.78
N LEU A 115 14.44 7.97 1.29
CA LEU A 115 15.67 8.73 1.56
C LEU A 115 16.54 8.04 2.62
N LEU A 116 15.94 7.56 3.71
CA LEU A 116 16.66 6.82 4.75
C LEU A 116 17.23 5.49 4.24
N ARG A 117 16.54 4.80 3.33
CA ARG A 117 17.05 3.57 2.70
C ARG A 117 18.18 3.85 1.70
N SER A 118 18.07 4.94 0.94
CA SER A 118 19.12 5.39 0.03
C SER A 118 20.38 5.87 0.79
N HIS A 119 20.22 6.41 2.00
CA HIS A 119 21.32 6.88 2.85
C HIS A 119 21.72 5.92 3.98
N ARG A 120 21.18 4.68 4.00
CA ARG A 120 21.46 3.68 5.04
C ARG A 120 22.87 3.08 4.99
N ILE A 121 23.72 3.52 4.06
CA ILE A 121 25.18 3.27 4.08
C ILE A 121 25.94 4.38 4.83
N LEU A 122 25.41 5.61 4.97
CA LEU A 122 26.20 6.74 5.49
C LEU A 122 26.05 7.00 7.00
N LEU A 123 25.00 6.52 7.66
CA LEU A 123 24.81 6.73 9.11
C LEU A 123 25.40 5.62 9.98
N LEU A 124 25.92 4.53 9.40
CA LEU A 124 26.68 3.50 10.12
C LEU A 124 28.20 3.77 10.16
N THR A 125 28.70 4.83 9.52
CA THR A 125 30.15 5.15 9.46
C THR A 125 30.58 6.42 10.19
N ARG A 126 29.70 7.06 10.97
CA ARG A 126 30.11 8.09 11.96
C ARG A 126 30.04 7.58 13.39
N ARG A 127 30.79 6.51 13.64
CA ARG A 127 31.52 6.33 14.90
C ARG A 127 32.97 6.01 14.57
N TYR A 128 33.73 7.04 14.23
CA TYR A 128 35.15 7.06 14.48
C TYR A 128 35.52 8.44 15.01
N GLN A 129 36.10 8.38 16.21
CA GLN A 129 36.66 9.44 17.06
C GLN A 129 35.65 10.18 17.93
#